data_AF-A0A377V8Y8-F1
#
_entry.id   AF-A0A377V8Y8-F1
#
_cell.length_a   1.000
_cell.length_b   1.000
_cell.length_c   1.000
_cell.angle_alpha   90.00
_cell.angle_beta   90.00
_cell.angle_gamma   90.00
#
_symmetry.space_group_name_H-M   'P 1'
#
loop_
_entity.id
_entity.type
_entity.pdbx_description
1 polymer ?
#
loop_
_entity_poly.entity_id
_entity_poly.type
_entity_poly.pdbx_seq_one_letter_code
_entity_poly.pdbx_strand_id
1 'polypeptide(L)'
;MSALLLMNMLEKIQSRLEHLSKSERKVAEVILATPEQAIHSSIAALALEAGVSEPTVNRFCRSLETRGFPDFKLHLARALRTARSMLTGMSMKTTALSHTREKYSNRPWRV
;
A
#
# COMPACT_ATOMS: atom_id res chain seq x y z
N MET A 1 13.63 12.13 -16.94
CA MET A 1 14.16 11.17 -15.95
C MET A 1 13.34 11.19 -14.66
N SER A 2 12.32 10.35 -14.53
CA SER A 2 11.68 9.98 -13.24
C SER A 2 10.95 8.63 -13.36
N ALA A 3 11.52 7.72 -14.17
CA ALA A 3 11.10 6.33 -14.29
C ALA A 3 11.73 5.46 -13.18
N LEU A 4 11.63 5.92 -11.94
CA LEU A 4 11.93 5.14 -10.74
C LEU A 4 10.70 5.22 -9.81
N LEU A 5 9.56 4.82 -10.37
CA LEU A 5 8.42 4.39 -9.56
C LEU A 5 8.89 3.18 -8.76
N LEU A 6 9.15 3.39 -7.48
CA LEU A 6 9.40 2.34 -6.50
C LEU A 6 8.25 1.33 -6.63
N MET A 7 8.49 0.14 -7.20
CA MET A 7 7.50 -0.93 -7.17
C MET A 7 7.17 -1.22 -5.71
N ASN A 8 5.91 -1.03 -5.36
CA ASN A 8 5.45 -1.23 -4.02
C ASN A 8 5.28 -2.72 -3.72
N MET A 9 5.26 -3.13 -2.44
CA MET A 9 5.25 -4.55 -2.06
C MET A 9 4.07 -5.31 -2.72
N LEU A 10 2.90 -4.70 -2.82
CA LEU A 10 1.72 -5.30 -3.47
C LEU A 10 1.92 -5.52 -4.98
N GLU A 11 2.59 -4.59 -5.67
CA GLU A 11 2.88 -4.70 -7.10
C GLU A 11 3.93 -5.79 -7.36
N LYS A 12 4.92 -5.91 -6.48
CA LYS A 12 5.94 -6.97 -6.55
C LYS A 12 5.35 -8.36 -6.30
N ILE A 13 4.34 -8.48 -5.45
CA ILE A 13 3.60 -9.74 -5.28
C ILE A 13 2.87 -10.09 -6.58
N GLN A 14 2.11 -9.14 -7.13
CA GLN A 14 1.35 -9.34 -8.38
C GLN A 14 2.25 -9.72 -9.56
N SER A 15 3.35 -9.01 -9.77
CA SER A 15 4.26 -9.28 -10.89
C SER A 15 4.96 -10.63 -10.81
N ARG A 16 5.07 -11.21 -9.61
CA ARG A 16 5.70 -12.52 -9.40
C ARG A 16 4.71 -13.69 -9.36
N LEU A 17 3.40 -13.45 -9.34
CA LEU A 17 2.37 -14.49 -9.19
C LEU A 17 2.55 -15.68 -10.15
N GLU A 18 2.91 -15.41 -11.40
CA GLU A 18 3.11 -16.43 -12.44
C GLU A 18 4.34 -17.29 -12.20
N HIS A 19 5.35 -16.74 -11.51
CA HIS A 19 6.63 -17.40 -11.21
C HIS A 19 6.67 -18.08 -9.83
N LEU A 20 5.64 -17.88 -9.00
CA LEU A 20 5.54 -18.54 -7.69
C LEU A 20 5.19 -20.02 -7.83
N SER A 21 5.74 -20.85 -6.94
CA SER A 21 5.27 -22.23 -6.81
C SER A 21 3.80 -22.28 -6.37
N LYS A 22 3.12 -23.41 -6.57
CA LYS A 22 1.71 -23.58 -6.17
C LYS A 22 1.46 -23.20 -4.71
N SER A 23 2.36 -23.58 -3.79
CA SER A 23 2.20 -23.28 -2.37
C SER A 23 2.51 -21.82 -2.04
N GLU A 24 3.47 -21.19 -2.71
CA GLU A 24 3.74 -19.76 -2.53
C GLU A 24 2.63 -18.88 -3.11
N ARG A 25 2.00 -19.32 -4.21
CA ARG A 25 0.87 -18.63 -4.81
C ARG A 25 -0.32 -18.56 -3.85
N LYS A 26 -0.61 -19.63 -3.11
CA LYS A 26 -1.64 -19.60 -2.05
C LYS A 26 -1.39 -18.52 -1.01
N VAL A 27 -0.13 -18.35 -0.59
CA VAL A 27 0.26 -17.27 0.34
C VAL A 27 0.03 -15.90 -0.29
N ALA A 28 0.43 -15.72 -1.54
CA ALA A 28 0.23 -14.48 -2.28
C ALA A 28 -1.25 -14.11 -2.43
N GLU A 29 -2.10 -15.08 -2.76
CA GLU A 29 -3.55 -14.89 -2.93
C GLU A 29 -4.21 -14.45 -1.61
N VAL A 30 -3.90 -15.11 -0.49
CA VAL A 30 -4.40 -14.69 0.83
C VAL A 30 -3.98 -13.27 1.17
N ILE A 31 -2.70 -12.92 0.94
CA ILE A 31 -2.20 -11.57 1.21
C ILE A 31 -2.88 -10.54 0.32
N LEU A 32 -3.07 -10.82 -0.97
CA LEU A 32 -3.69 -9.88 -1.92
C LEU A 32 -5.19 -9.71 -1.66
N ALA A 33 -5.87 -10.74 -1.16
CA ALA A 33 -7.27 -10.66 -0.78
C ALA A 33 -7.48 -9.72 0.41
N THR A 34 -6.64 -9.80 1.44
CA THR A 34 -6.74 -8.96 2.65
C THR A 34 -5.39 -8.44 3.15
N PRO A 35 -4.76 -7.47 2.44
CA PRO A 35 -3.43 -6.96 2.80
C PRO A 35 -3.34 -6.33 4.19
N GLU A 36 -4.41 -5.64 4.61
CA GLU A 36 -4.49 -5.00 5.93
C GLU A 36 -4.48 -6.05 7.06
N GLN A 37 -5.11 -7.21 6.85
CA GLN A 37 -5.04 -8.29 7.85
C GLN A 37 -3.66 -8.94 7.87
N ALA A 38 -3.06 -9.16 6.69
CA ALA A 38 -1.75 -9.80 6.57
C ALA A 38 -0.62 -9.08 7.33
N ILE A 39 -0.65 -7.75 7.46
CA ILE A 39 0.34 -6.99 8.26
C ILE A 39 0.17 -7.19 9.78
N HIS A 40 -1.02 -7.63 10.23
CA HIS A 40 -1.32 -7.90 11.64
C HIS A 40 -1.20 -9.40 11.98
N SER A 41 -1.25 -10.29 11.00
CA SER A 41 -1.10 -11.73 11.20
C SER A 41 0.28 -12.16 11.70
N SER A 42 0.31 -13.25 12.46
CA SER A 42 1.53 -14.02 12.71
C SER A 42 1.85 -14.91 11.51
N ILE A 43 3.08 -15.41 11.41
CA ILE A 43 3.47 -16.34 10.34
C ILE A 43 2.64 -17.63 10.39
N ALA A 44 2.35 -18.13 11.60
CA ALA A 44 1.53 -19.31 11.83
C ALA A 44 0.08 -19.12 11.35
N ALA A 45 -0.53 -17.97 11.66
CA ALA A 45 -1.88 -17.66 11.24
C ALA A 45 -1.98 -17.55 9.70
N LEU A 46 -1.03 -16.86 9.08
CA LEU A 46 -0.99 -16.73 7.62
C LEU A 46 -0.76 -18.08 6.93
N ALA A 47 0.10 -18.92 7.50
CA ALA A 47 0.35 -20.27 7.00
C ALA A 47 -0.92 -21.14 7.06
N LEU A 48 -1.64 -21.07 8.18
CA LEU A 48 -2.91 -21.77 8.37
C LEU A 48 -3.95 -21.32 7.35
N GLU A 49 -4.15 -20.01 7.20
CA GLU A 49 -5.13 -19.43 6.26
C GLU A 49 -4.81 -19.80 4.81
N ALA A 50 -3.54 -19.77 4.42
CA ALA A 50 -3.10 -20.18 3.09
C ALA A 50 -3.04 -21.71 2.90
N GLY A 51 -3.26 -22.51 3.96
CA GLY A 51 -3.15 -23.97 3.91
C GLY A 51 -1.75 -24.46 3.54
N VAL A 52 -0.71 -23.85 4.13
CA VAL A 52 0.70 -24.19 3.92
C VAL A 52 1.48 -24.24 5.24
N SER A 53 2.77 -24.60 5.16
CA SER A 53 3.66 -24.60 6.33
C SER A 53 4.30 -23.22 6.56
N GLU A 54 4.67 -22.88 7.80
CA GLU A 54 5.42 -21.64 8.10
C GLU A 54 6.73 -21.51 7.30
N PRO A 55 7.54 -22.58 7.08
CA PRO A 55 8.68 -22.51 6.17
C PRO A 55 8.32 -22.11 4.74
N THR A 56 7.13 -22.50 4.25
CA THR A 56 6.64 -22.06 2.94
C THR A 56 6.40 -20.56 2.91
N VAL A 57 5.77 -20.00 3.94
CA VAL A 57 5.58 -18.54 4.06
C VAL A 57 6.92 -17.82 4.09
N ASN A 58 7.91 -18.36 4.83
CA ASN A 58 9.23 -17.76 4.89
C ASN A 58 9.97 -17.82 3.53
N ARG A 59 9.83 -18.93 2.78
CA ARG A 59 10.35 -19.02 1.40
C ARG A 59 9.69 -18.00 0.48
N PHE A 60 8.38 -17.85 0.55
CA PHE A 60 7.65 -16.80 -0.19
C PHE A 60 8.20 -15.40 0.13
N CYS A 61 8.40 -15.06 1.41
CA CYS A 61 8.97 -13.76 1.77
C CYS A 61 10.37 -13.56 1.19
N ARG A 62 11.21 -14.60 1.20
CA ARG A 62 12.56 -14.56 0.61
C ARG A 62 12.57 -14.48 -0.91
N SER A 63 11.61 -15.13 -1.59
CA SER A 63 11.48 -15.03 -3.05
C SER A 63 11.15 -13.60 -3.49
N LEU A 64 10.58 -12.80 -2.59
CA LEU A 64 10.34 -11.36 -2.73
C LEU A 64 11.52 -10.48 -2.29
N GLU A 65 12.70 -11.06 -2.06
CA GLU A 65 13.95 -10.41 -1.64
C GLU A 65 13.87 -9.71 -0.27
N THR A 66 13.02 -10.24 0.63
CA THR A 66 13.00 -9.78 2.02
C THR A 66 13.79 -10.74 2.91
N ARG A 67 14.27 -10.24 4.06
CA ARG A 67 15.07 -11.07 4.99
C ARG A 67 14.25 -12.14 5.73
N GLY A 68 12.93 -12.05 5.65
CA GLY A 68 11.97 -12.97 6.26
C GLY A 68 10.63 -12.28 6.52
N PHE A 69 9.74 -12.96 7.24
CA PHE A 69 8.38 -12.48 7.46
C PHE A 69 8.26 -11.10 8.15
N PRO A 70 9.04 -10.76 9.20
CA PRO A 70 8.93 -9.43 9.82
C PRO A 70 9.31 -8.28 8.87
N ASP A 71 10.37 -8.47 8.08
CA ASP A 71 10.86 -7.52 7.08
C ASP A 71 9.81 -7.36 5.96
N PHE A 72 9.25 -8.47 5.48
CA PHE A 72 8.12 -8.46 4.55
C PHE A 72 6.93 -7.63 5.07
N LYS A 73 6.51 -7.81 6.32
CA LYS A 73 5.40 -7.03 6.90
C LYS A 73 5.70 -5.54 6.95
N LEU A 74 6.94 -5.14 7.22
CA LEU A 74 7.36 -3.74 7.20
C LEU A 74 7.21 -3.13 5.80
N HIS A 75 7.65 -3.84 4.76
CA HIS A 75 7.49 -3.41 3.37
C HIS A 75 6.02 -3.34 2.96
N LEU A 76 5.21 -4.33 3.36
CA LEU A 76 3.77 -4.34 3.09
C LEU A 76 3.01 -3.23 3.83
N ALA A 77 3.35 -2.93 5.09
CA ALA A 77 2.72 -1.83 5.83
C ALA A 77 3.05 -0.46 5.22
N ARG A 78 4.30 -0.27 4.78
CA ARG A 78 4.70 0.93 4.02
C ARG A 78 3.90 1.03 2.72
N ALA A 79 3.66 -0.10 2.06
CA ALA A 79 2.89 -0.16 0.84
C ALA A 79 1.47 0.37 1.00
N LEU A 80 0.78 -0.11 2.04
CA LEU A 80 -0.60 0.25 2.35
C LEU A 80 -0.72 1.72 2.78
N ARG A 81 0.24 2.23 3.55
CA ARG A 81 0.26 3.65 3.94
C ARG A 81 0.41 4.58 2.74
N THR A 82 1.29 4.26 1.80
CA THR A 82 1.47 5.06 0.58
C THR A 82 0.19 5.06 -0.26
N ALA A 83 -0.42 3.89 -0.46
CA ALA A 83 -1.68 3.76 -1.18
C ALA A 83 -2.81 4.58 -0.52
N ARG A 84 -2.93 4.51 0.82
CA ARG A 84 -3.90 5.31 1.59
C ARG A 84 -3.65 6.82 1.44
N SER A 85 -2.40 7.26 1.54
CA SER A 85 -2.03 8.67 1.42
C SER A 85 -2.36 9.26 0.04
N MET A 86 -2.24 8.47 -1.03
CA MET A 86 -2.61 8.90 -2.38
C MET A 86 -4.12 9.11 -2.51
N LEU A 87 -4.91 8.18 -1.97
CA LEU A 87 -6.38 8.28 -1.94
C LEU A 87 -6.85 9.50 -1.13
N THR A 88 -6.21 9.78 0.01
CA THR A 88 -6.58 10.94 0.85
C THR A 88 -6.06 12.27 0.31
N GLY A 89 -4.93 12.27 -0.41
CA GLY A 89 -4.30 13.47 -0.96
C GLY A 89 -5.05 14.11 -2.15
N MET A 90 -5.88 13.35 -2.86
CA MET A 90 -6.73 13.88 -3.94
C MET A 90 -7.90 14.75 -3.43
N SER A 91 -8.25 14.70 -2.13
CA SER A 91 -9.38 15.46 -1.58
C SER A 91 -9.01 16.87 -1.10
N MET A 92 -7.73 17.24 -1.02
CA MET A 92 -7.28 18.45 -0.29
C MET A 92 -6.89 19.64 -1.20
N LYS A 93 -7.11 19.57 -2.53
CA LYS A 93 -6.72 20.66 -3.46
C LYS A 93 -7.88 21.52 -4.00
N THR A 94 -9.09 21.42 -3.47
CA THR A 94 -10.25 22.19 -4.01
C THR A 94 -10.75 23.32 -3.08
N THR A 95 -10.09 23.59 -1.95
CA THR A 95 -10.53 24.66 -1.04
C THR A 95 -9.39 25.63 -0.72
N ALA A 96 -8.84 26.26 -1.75
CA ALA A 96 -7.95 27.41 -1.56
C ALA A 96 -7.94 28.36 -2.77
N LEU A 97 -9.10 28.80 -3.28
CA LEU A 97 -9.17 29.90 -4.25
C LEU A 97 -10.40 30.83 -4.15
N SER A 98 -11.13 30.89 -3.02
CA SER A 98 -12.32 31.77 -2.92
C SER A 98 -12.22 32.95 -1.95
N HIS A 99 -11.06 33.28 -1.36
CA HIS A 99 -10.99 34.34 -0.32
C HIS A 99 -10.16 35.61 -0.64
N THR A 100 -9.91 35.94 -1.89
CA THR A 100 -9.40 37.29 -2.24
C THR A 100 -10.17 37.92 -3.41
N ARG A 101 -11.46 38.20 -3.22
CA ARG A 101 -12.15 39.21 -4.04
C ARG A 101 -13.29 39.89 -3.30
N GLU A 102 -13.02 40.42 -2.11
CA GLU A 102 -13.93 41.33 -1.41
C GLU A 102 -13.17 42.56 -0.91
N LYS A 103 -12.52 43.28 -1.84
CA LYS A 103 -11.96 44.63 -1.61
C LYS A 103 -12.39 45.63 -2.69
N TYR A 104 -13.55 45.42 -3.30
CA TYR A 104 -14.20 46.37 -4.22
C TYR A 104 -15.66 46.65 -3.83
N SER A 105 -15.99 46.48 -2.54
CA SER A 105 -17.23 47.00 -1.98
C SER A 105 -16.97 48.39 -1.38
N ASN A 106 -17.70 49.37 -1.90
CA ASN A 106 -18.04 50.63 -1.25
C ASN A 106 -17.00 51.76 -1.17
N ARG A 107 -16.87 52.50 -2.28
CA ARG A 107 -16.79 53.97 -2.22
C ARG A 107 -18.20 54.52 -2.02
N PRO A 108 -18.45 55.41 -1.04
CA PRO A 108 -19.58 56.34 -1.12
C PRO A 108 -19.08 57.78 -1.32
N TRP A 109 -19.62 58.44 -2.34
CA TRP A 109 -19.55 59.89 -2.51
C TRP A 109 -20.60 60.57 -1.60
N ARG A 110 -20.20 61.62 -0.86
CA ARG A 110 -20.92 62.60 0.02
C ARG A 110 -20.17 62.66 1.35
N VAL A 111 -19.70 63.80 1.86
CA VAL A 111 -20.16 65.20 1.79
C VAL A 111 -19.07 66.17 1.37
#